data_AF-A0A7J3CV58-F1
#
_entry.id   AF-A0A7J3CV58-F1
#
_cell.length_a   1.000
_cell.length_b   1.000
_cell.length_c   1.000
_cell.angle_alpha   90.00
_cell.angle_beta   90.00
_cell.angle_gamma   90.00
#
_symmetry.space_group_name_H-M   'P 1'
#
loop_
_entity.id
_entity.type
_entity.pdbx_description
1 polymer ?
#
loop_
_entity_poly.entity_id
_entity_poly.type
_entity_poly.pdbx_seq_one_letter_code
_entity_poly.pdbx_strand_id
1 'polypeptide(L)'
;MEKGYKEILRNGKYIVYGSGNWRIIYDIENKKKVVKYNALFEDIKSVIKKIGGITGLAFAIFSPFFYVKNSVSSVNSASSSLAPSKNCLEKNCLETKVVTESAQKSTTENVKKEKAEKIDLKASYKTFSYITPSLAEKIIFVESSNNPHAISPKGARGLPQTYFEIWKEVFPNDSYEDFLRGVKDKKKSKEFVLKYTTKLDKFLEDNMPSYKFLSPERKIEYIAAAYNCGPLKLKQYNWDFQRIKETRNYVKKINNAFNEL
;
A
#
# COMPACT_ATOMS: atom_id res chain seq x y z
N MET A 1 -36.58 -12.35 3.81
CA MET A 1 -35.25 -11.73 4.03
C MET A 1 -34.17 -12.73 3.65
N GLU A 2 -33.06 -12.28 3.05
CA GLU A 2 -31.90 -13.15 2.76
C GLU A 2 -31.30 -13.65 4.10
N LYS A 3 -31.15 -14.97 4.28
CA LYS A 3 -30.53 -15.55 5.49
C LYS A 3 -29.11 -15.00 5.68
N GLY A 4 -28.76 -14.64 6.91
CA GLY A 4 -27.41 -14.17 7.28
C GLY A 4 -27.18 -12.66 7.20
N TYR A 5 -28.20 -11.86 6.88
CA TYR A 5 -28.14 -10.40 6.95
C TYR A 5 -28.80 -9.89 8.23
N LYS A 6 -28.14 -8.96 8.94
CA LYS A 6 -28.68 -8.30 10.14
C LYS A 6 -29.07 -6.88 9.82
N GLU A 7 -30.13 -6.38 10.44
CA GLU A 7 -30.52 -4.97 10.35
C GLU A 7 -29.41 -4.11 10.98
N ILE A 8 -28.96 -3.10 10.24
CA ILE A 8 -27.93 -2.15 10.68
C ILE A 8 -28.56 -0.78 10.93
N LEU A 9 -29.55 -0.42 10.10
CA LEU A 9 -30.20 0.88 10.14
C LEU A 9 -31.65 0.77 9.70
N ARG A 10 -32.51 1.53 10.35
CA ARG A 10 -33.87 1.81 9.90
C ARG A 10 -34.15 3.29 10.02
N ASN A 11 -34.62 3.89 8.94
CA ASN A 11 -35.28 5.19 8.93
C ASN A 11 -36.66 4.98 8.31
N GLY A 12 -37.67 5.80 8.64
CA GLY A 12 -39.08 5.59 8.29
C GLY A 12 -39.36 5.13 6.85
N LYS A 13 -38.49 5.48 5.90
CA LYS A 13 -38.57 5.05 4.49
C LYS A 13 -37.71 3.82 4.10
N TYR A 14 -36.57 3.57 4.77
CA TYR A 14 -35.61 2.53 4.37
C TYR A 14 -35.10 1.67 5.53
N ILE A 15 -34.83 0.40 5.23
CA ILE A 15 -34.07 -0.50 6.11
C ILE A 15 -32.79 -0.92 5.40
N VAL A 16 -31.67 -0.82 6.08
CA VAL A 16 -30.38 -1.32 5.61
C VAL A 16 -30.02 -2.58 6.39
N TYR A 17 -29.82 -3.67 5.67
CA TYR A 17 -29.28 -4.91 6.23
C TYR A 17 -27.84 -5.11 5.77
N GLY A 18 -27.01 -5.78 6.57
CA GLY A 18 -25.66 -6.15 6.15
C GLY A 18 -25.16 -7.50 6.66
N SER A 19 -24.17 -8.01 5.93
CA SER A 19 -23.45 -9.25 6.19
C SER A 19 -22.02 -9.10 5.65
N GLY A 20 -21.02 -9.03 6.55
CA GLY A 20 -19.65 -8.67 6.17
C GLY A 20 -19.59 -7.32 5.45
N ASN A 21 -19.07 -7.32 4.22
CA ASN A 21 -18.95 -6.13 3.37
C ASN A 21 -20.19 -5.85 2.52
N TRP A 22 -21.18 -6.74 2.51
CA TRP A 22 -22.37 -6.58 1.70
C TRP A 22 -23.45 -5.80 2.44
N ARG A 23 -24.17 -4.97 1.69
CA ARG A 23 -25.30 -4.17 2.18
C ARG A 23 -26.50 -4.37 1.25
N ILE A 24 -27.69 -4.41 1.84
CA ILE A 24 -28.97 -4.46 1.14
C ILE A 24 -29.83 -3.31 1.66
N ILE A 25 -30.31 -2.47 0.76
CA ILE A 25 -31.26 -1.40 1.08
C ILE A 25 -32.65 -1.84 0.63
N TYR A 26 -33.60 -1.78 1.56
CA TYR A 26 -35.00 -2.09 1.36
C TYR A 26 -35.83 -0.83 1.53
N ASP A 27 -36.72 -0.55 0.58
CA ASP A 27 -37.72 0.52 0.67
C ASP A 27 -38.94 -0.04 1.40
N ILE A 28 -39.26 0.55 2.55
CA ILE A 28 -40.34 0.10 3.44
C ILE A 28 -41.70 0.40 2.80
N GLU A 29 -41.87 1.61 2.26
CA GLU A 29 -43.12 2.10 1.70
C GLU A 29 -43.51 1.27 0.47
N ASN A 30 -42.54 1.05 -0.42
CA ASN A 30 -42.76 0.32 -1.67
C ASN A 30 -42.54 -1.20 -1.52
N LYS A 31 -42.21 -1.68 -0.31
CA LYS A 31 -41.94 -3.10 0.02
C LYS A 31 -40.97 -3.80 -0.96
N LYS A 32 -40.01 -3.07 -1.52
CA LYS A 32 -39.10 -3.59 -2.56
C LYS A 32 -37.63 -3.43 -2.17
N LYS A 33 -36.83 -4.41 -2.62
CA LYS A 33 -35.37 -4.32 -2.55
C LYS A 33 -34.91 -3.26 -3.56
N VAL A 34 -34.19 -2.25 -3.08
CA VAL A 34 -33.73 -1.14 -3.92
C VAL A 34 -32.36 -1.46 -4.49
N VAL A 35 -31.40 -1.83 -3.62
CA VAL A 35 -30.00 -2.04 -4.02
C VAL A 35 -29.36 -3.11 -3.15
N LYS A 36 -28.49 -3.92 -3.76
CA LYS A 36 -27.45 -4.69 -3.07
C LYS A 36 -26.09 -4.23 -3.58
N TYR A 37 -25.20 -3.88 -2.67
CA TYR A 37 -23.86 -3.39 -3.03
C TYR A 37 -22.82 -3.88 -2.02
N ASN A 38 -21.56 -3.81 -2.43
CA ASN A 38 -20.43 -4.10 -1.58
C ASN A 38 -19.82 -2.78 -1.08
N ALA A 39 -19.87 -2.58 0.25
CA ALA A 39 -19.42 -1.35 0.91
C ALA A 39 -17.90 -1.11 0.80
N LEU A 40 -17.11 -2.10 0.35
CA LEU A 40 -15.68 -1.88 0.08
C LEU A 40 -15.40 -1.29 -1.30
N PHE A 41 -16.33 -1.46 -2.26
CA PHE A 41 -16.03 -1.21 -3.68
C PHE A 41 -16.93 -0.16 -4.33
N GLU A 42 -18.14 0.06 -3.81
CA GLU A 42 -19.05 1.05 -4.41
C GLU A 42 -18.92 2.43 -3.76
N ASP A 43 -18.73 3.46 -4.60
CA ASP A 43 -18.76 4.87 -4.21
C ASP A 43 -20.15 5.24 -3.68
N ILE A 44 -20.17 5.93 -2.54
CA ILE A 44 -21.35 6.46 -1.86
C ILE A 44 -22.20 7.30 -2.83
N LYS A 45 -21.58 8.11 -3.69
CA LYS A 45 -22.32 8.91 -4.67
C LYS A 45 -23.07 8.05 -5.68
N SER A 46 -22.49 6.92 -6.09
CA SER A 46 -23.14 5.95 -6.99
C SER A 46 -24.33 5.28 -6.30
N VAL A 47 -24.17 4.86 -5.05
CA VAL A 47 -25.26 4.26 -4.26
C VAL A 47 -26.38 5.28 -4.01
N ILE A 48 -26.04 6.52 -3.64
CA ILE A 48 -27.01 7.63 -3.45
C ILE A 48 -27.78 7.94 -4.73
N LYS A 49 -27.09 7.95 -5.89
CA LYS A 49 -27.74 8.13 -7.19
C LYS A 49 -28.72 7.00 -7.49
N LYS A 50 -28.36 5.74 -7.20
CA LYS A 50 -29.23 4.56 -7.39
C LYS A 50 -30.49 4.61 -6.51
N ILE A 51 -30.44 5.24 -5.33
CA ILE A 51 -31.58 5.38 -4.41
C ILE A 51 -32.32 6.72 -4.54
N GLY A 52 -32.00 7.55 -5.54
CA GLY A 52 -32.73 8.78 -5.83
C GLY A 52 -32.32 10.02 -5.01
N GLY A 53 -31.05 10.13 -4.59
CA GLY A 53 -30.50 11.41 -4.12
C GLY A 53 -30.75 11.77 -2.65
N ILE A 54 -31.16 10.83 -1.80
CA ILE A 54 -31.51 11.12 -0.40
C ILE A 54 -30.23 11.20 0.45
N THR A 55 -29.82 12.43 0.76
CA THR A 55 -28.59 12.77 1.50
C THR A 55 -28.58 12.27 2.95
N GLY A 56 -29.75 12.15 3.59
CA GLY A 56 -29.87 11.71 4.99
C GLY A 56 -29.46 10.25 5.26
N LEU A 57 -29.38 9.39 4.22
CA LEU A 57 -29.00 7.98 4.37
C LEU A 57 -27.47 7.77 4.40
N ALA A 58 -26.69 8.76 3.93
CA ALA A 58 -25.26 8.62 3.68
C ALA A 58 -24.43 8.34 4.93
N PHE A 59 -24.80 8.94 6.07
CA PHE A 59 -24.02 8.85 7.32
C PHE A 59 -24.12 7.49 8.01
N ALA A 60 -25.30 6.88 7.99
CA ALA A 60 -25.54 5.63 8.71
C ALA A 60 -25.17 4.37 7.91
N ILE A 61 -24.98 4.50 6.60
CA ILE A 61 -24.54 3.41 5.73
C ILE A 61 -23.07 3.02 5.97
N PHE A 62 -22.24 3.95 6.47
CA PHE A 62 -20.79 3.78 6.54
C PHE A 62 -20.16 3.93 7.92
N SER A 63 -20.94 4.11 9.00
CA SER A 63 -20.35 4.13 10.35
C SER A 63 -20.00 2.70 10.80
N PRO A 64 -18.70 2.37 11.01
CA PRO A 64 -18.31 1.05 11.51
C PRO A 64 -18.54 0.89 13.02
N PHE A 65 -19.02 1.93 13.72
CA PHE A 65 -19.18 1.95 15.17
C PHE A 65 -20.65 1.82 15.59
N PHE A 66 -21.21 0.63 15.43
CA PHE A 66 -22.28 0.14 16.30
C PHE A 66 -22.09 -1.37 16.48
N TYR A 67 -21.11 -1.73 17.31
CA TYR A 67 -21.08 -3.02 17.96
C TYR A 67 -20.92 -2.80 19.46
N VAL A 68 -21.93 -3.22 20.20
CA VAL A 68 -22.11 -3.04 21.65
C VAL A 68 -21.06 -3.85 22.42
N LYS A 69 -20.53 -3.21 23.47
CA LYS A 69 -19.71 -3.76 24.57
C LYS A 69 -20.33 -5.02 25.19
N ASN A 70 -19.49 -6.03 25.43
CA ASN A 70 -19.40 -6.95 26.58
C ASN A 70 -18.35 -8.02 26.18
N SER A 71 -17.41 -8.53 26.96
CA SER A 71 -17.13 -8.59 28.40
C SER A 71 -15.75 -9.27 28.57
N VAL A 72 -14.95 -8.87 29.59
CA VAL A 72 -14.15 -9.68 30.56
C VAL A 72 -13.24 -10.82 29.99
N SER A 73 -11.97 -11.08 30.35
CA SER A 73 -11.13 -10.92 31.55
C SER A 73 -9.65 -11.16 31.22
N SER A 74 -8.80 -10.57 32.07
CA SER A 74 -7.40 -10.87 32.43
C SER A 74 -6.81 -12.25 32.14
N VAL A 75 -5.52 -12.29 31.77
CA VAL A 75 -4.46 -13.09 32.44
C VAL A 75 -3.09 -12.39 32.26
N ASN A 76 -2.37 -12.26 33.38
CA ASN A 76 -0.97 -11.84 33.52
C ASN A 76 0.00 -12.97 33.16
N SER A 77 1.20 -12.65 32.64
CA SER A 77 2.47 -13.16 33.19
C SER A 77 3.71 -12.65 32.44
N ALA A 78 4.59 -11.97 33.19
CA ALA A 78 6.06 -11.95 33.20
C ALA A 78 6.82 -12.42 31.92
N SER A 79 7.66 -11.61 31.28
CA SER A 79 8.97 -11.08 31.74
C SER A 79 9.94 -12.15 32.27
N SER A 80 10.90 -12.56 31.44
CA SER A 80 12.25 -12.84 31.93
C SER A 80 13.28 -12.42 30.89
N SER A 81 14.11 -11.49 31.34
CA SER A 81 15.35 -10.99 30.78
C SER A 81 16.44 -12.06 30.79
N LEU A 82 17.30 -12.09 29.77
CA LEU A 82 18.70 -12.50 29.90
C LEU A 82 19.50 -11.96 28.69
N ALA A 83 20.30 -10.95 28.96
CA ALA A 83 21.57 -10.62 28.31
C ALA A 83 22.55 -10.33 29.48
N PRO A 84 23.88 -10.15 29.31
CA PRO A 84 24.67 -10.14 28.08
C PRO A 84 26.03 -10.92 28.20
N SER A 85 26.74 -11.09 27.08
CA SER A 85 28.18 -11.39 27.03
C SER A 85 28.76 -10.62 25.84
N LYS A 86 29.34 -9.43 26.03
CA LYS A 86 30.73 -9.09 26.38
C LYS A 86 31.82 -9.69 25.46
N ASN A 87 32.55 -8.74 24.87
CA ASN A 87 33.98 -8.71 24.50
C ASN A 87 34.48 -9.46 23.25
N CYS A 88 34.90 -8.65 22.27
CA CYS A 88 36.29 -8.47 21.79
C CYS A 88 36.31 -7.09 21.08
N LEU A 89 37.03 -6.03 21.52
CA LEU A 89 38.50 -5.82 21.56
C LEU A 89 39.17 -6.37 20.29
N GLU A 90 39.99 -5.67 19.51
CA GLU A 90 40.58 -4.32 19.55
C GLU A 90 41.44 -4.20 18.26
N LYS A 91 41.90 -2.98 17.92
CA LYS A 91 43.10 -2.64 17.12
C LYS A 91 43.07 -2.87 15.60
N ASN A 92 43.72 -2.09 14.74
CA ASN A 92 44.29 -0.73 14.71
C ASN A 92 44.93 -0.58 13.31
N CYS A 93 45.40 0.63 13.02
CA CYS A 93 46.36 1.07 11.98
C CYS A 93 45.75 1.64 10.69
N LEU A 94 45.84 2.97 10.44
CA LEU A 94 47.04 3.80 10.15
C LEU A 94 47.70 3.38 8.83
N GLU A 95 48.07 4.22 7.87
CA GLU A 95 48.01 5.68 7.67
C GLU A 95 48.64 5.98 6.29
N THR A 96 48.30 7.14 5.70
CA THR A 96 49.12 7.97 4.76
C THR A 96 49.57 7.39 3.39
N LYS A 97 49.86 8.14 2.32
CA LYS A 97 50.10 9.57 2.01
C LYS A 97 49.92 9.73 0.48
N VAL A 98 49.25 10.78 -0.02
CA VAL A 98 49.81 12.01 -0.64
C VAL A 98 50.66 11.77 -1.89
N VAL A 99 50.34 12.46 -3.00
CA VAL A 99 51.26 13.33 -3.81
C VAL A 99 50.51 13.90 -5.04
N THR A 100 50.28 15.23 -4.99
CA THR A 100 50.38 16.33 -6.00
C THR A 100 49.80 16.16 -7.42
N GLU A 101 48.89 17.02 -7.90
CA GLU A 101 48.97 18.45 -8.32
C GLU A 101 49.34 18.69 -9.80
N SER A 102 48.82 19.83 -10.32
CA SER A 102 49.01 20.48 -11.64
C SER A 102 47.98 20.09 -12.73
N ALA A 103 47.38 20.98 -13.52
CA ALA A 103 47.48 22.44 -13.64
C ALA A 103 46.21 23.01 -14.30
N GLN A 104 45.85 24.23 -13.92
CA GLN A 104 44.94 25.12 -14.65
C GLN A 104 45.70 25.82 -15.79
N LYS A 105 45.06 26.00 -16.96
CA LYS A 105 45.05 27.30 -17.66
C LYS A 105 43.98 27.37 -18.77
N SER A 106 43.19 28.44 -18.67
CA SER A 106 42.60 29.32 -19.70
C SER A 106 42.39 28.75 -21.12
N THR A 107 41.24 28.95 -21.77
CA THR A 107 40.93 30.29 -22.32
C THR A 107 39.44 30.62 -22.42
N THR A 108 39.17 31.85 -22.01
CA THR A 108 37.97 32.65 -22.19
C THR A 108 37.90 33.14 -23.64
N GLU A 109 37.11 32.51 -24.50
CA GLU A 109 36.77 33.06 -25.84
C GLU A 109 35.63 32.24 -26.46
N ASN A 110 34.39 32.48 -26.03
CA ASN A 110 33.17 32.24 -26.82
C ASN A 110 31.91 32.82 -26.15
N VAL A 111 32.07 34.01 -25.56
CA VAL A 111 30.94 34.88 -25.25
C VAL A 111 30.68 35.72 -26.49
N LYS A 112 29.53 35.47 -27.15
CA LYS A 112 28.93 36.19 -28.29
C LYS A 112 28.97 35.47 -29.66
N LYS A 113 28.24 34.36 -29.76
CA LYS A 113 27.25 34.20 -30.83
C LYS A 113 26.20 33.16 -30.44
N GLU A 114 24.97 33.41 -30.85
CA GLU A 114 23.80 32.51 -30.80
C GLU A 114 23.02 32.42 -29.48
N LYS A 115 22.54 33.60 -29.11
CA LYS A 115 21.23 33.81 -28.51
C LYS A 115 20.11 33.38 -29.48
N ALA A 116 19.82 32.09 -29.62
CA ALA A 116 18.60 31.58 -30.26
C ALA A 116 18.32 30.09 -29.97
N GLU A 117 18.37 29.66 -28.71
CA GLU A 117 17.58 28.49 -28.30
C GLU A 117 17.20 28.65 -26.83
N LYS A 118 16.12 29.38 -26.57
CA LYS A 118 15.36 29.17 -25.32
C LYS A 118 14.68 27.82 -25.47
N ILE A 119 15.44 26.75 -25.29
CA ILE A 119 14.87 25.44 -24.98
C ILE A 119 14.01 25.67 -23.74
N ASP A 120 12.73 25.41 -23.89
CA ASP A 120 11.76 25.46 -22.81
C ASP A 120 12.18 24.47 -21.71
N LEU A 121 12.96 24.96 -20.74
CA LEU A 121 13.42 24.23 -19.55
C LEU A 121 12.25 23.76 -18.65
N LYS A 122 10.99 24.03 -19.04
CA LYS A 122 9.78 23.48 -18.41
C LYS A 122 9.25 22.21 -19.09
N ALA A 123 9.79 21.80 -20.24
CA ALA A 123 9.44 20.56 -20.91
C ALA A 123 10.58 19.54 -20.76
N SER A 124 10.28 18.38 -20.14
CA SER A 124 11.18 17.23 -19.95
C SER A 124 11.97 17.15 -18.63
N TYR A 125 11.34 17.49 -17.50
CA TYR A 125 11.61 16.66 -16.32
C TYR A 125 10.93 15.33 -16.59
N LYS A 126 11.65 14.36 -17.15
CA LYS A 126 11.25 12.96 -17.10
C LYS A 126 11.07 12.68 -15.61
N THR A 127 9.83 12.69 -15.13
CA THR A 127 9.52 12.41 -13.74
C THR A 127 10.06 11.02 -13.46
N PHE A 128 11.22 10.96 -12.79
CA PHE A 128 11.80 9.70 -12.39
C PHE A 128 10.75 9.03 -11.51
N SER A 129 10.19 7.95 -12.02
CA SER A 129 9.30 7.10 -11.23
C SER A 129 10.14 6.51 -10.11
N TYR A 130 9.82 6.85 -8.86
CA TYR A 130 10.41 6.22 -7.67
C TYR A 130 10.01 4.75 -7.54
N ILE A 131 9.01 4.31 -8.32
CA ILE A 131 8.68 2.91 -8.53
C ILE A 131 9.63 2.36 -9.59
N THR A 132 10.68 1.69 -9.13
CA THR A 132 11.78 1.18 -9.95
C THR A 132 11.87 -0.35 -9.88
N PRO A 133 12.56 -1.01 -10.83
CA PRO A 133 12.87 -2.44 -10.71
C PRO A 133 13.61 -2.80 -9.41
N SER A 134 14.45 -1.90 -8.90
CA SER A 134 15.15 -2.09 -7.61
C SER A 134 14.17 -2.12 -6.43
N LEU A 135 13.15 -1.26 -6.42
CA LEU A 135 12.08 -1.33 -5.40
C LEU A 135 11.35 -2.68 -5.46
N ALA A 136 11.05 -3.18 -6.66
CA ALA A 136 10.37 -4.46 -6.82
C ALA A 136 11.21 -5.64 -6.30
N GLU A 137 12.52 -5.63 -6.56
CA GLU A 137 13.46 -6.62 -6.01
C GLU A 137 13.51 -6.59 -4.49
N LYS A 138 13.54 -5.39 -3.89
CA LYS A 138 13.55 -5.21 -2.43
C LYS A 138 12.25 -5.70 -1.79
N ILE A 139 11.10 -5.42 -2.39
CA ILE A 139 9.81 -5.95 -1.95
C ILE A 139 9.83 -7.49 -1.99
N ILE A 140 10.24 -8.10 -3.10
CA ILE A 140 10.33 -9.57 -3.23
C ILE A 140 11.26 -10.17 -2.16
N PHE A 141 12.41 -9.54 -1.93
CA PHE A 141 13.35 -9.98 -0.91
C PHE A 141 12.76 -9.91 0.50
N VAL A 142 12.08 -8.83 0.85
CA VAL A 142 11.45 -8.68 2.18
C VAL A 142 10.27 -9.64 2.37
N GLU A 143 9.50 -9.90 1.32
CA GLU A 143 8.32 -10.77 1.36
C GLU A 143 8.69 -12.26 1.48
N SER A 144 9.66 -12.72 0.68
CA SER A 144 9.92 -14.15 0.51
C SER A 144 11.37 -14.55 0.68
N SER A 145 12.30 -13.61 0.91
CA SER A 145 13.75 -13.86 0.81
C SER A 145 14.13 -14.51 -0.52
N ASN A 146 13.47 -14.10 -1.61
CA ASN A 146 13.58 -14.69 -2.95
C ASN A 146 13.21 -16.18 -3.04
N ASN A 147 12.42 -16.72 -2.11
CA ASN A 147 11.94 -18.10 -2.17
C ASN A 147 10.67 -18.20 -3.06
N PRO A 148 10.73 -18.81 -4.26
CA PRO A 148 9.57 -18.92 -5.14
C PRO A 148 8.50 -19.89 -4.59
N HIS A 149 8.83 -20.71 -3.60
CA HIS A 149 7.90 -21.65 -2.97
C HIS A 149 7.38 -21.15 -1.62
N ALA A 150 7.64 -19.89 -1.25
CA ALA A 150 7.15 -19.32 0.00
C ALA A 150 5.61 -19.33 0.05
N ILE A 151 5.06 -19.80 1.17
CA ILE A 151 3.62 -19.79 1.45
C ILE A 151 3.45 -19.24 2.87
N SER A 152 2.72 -18.13 3.01
CA SER A 152 2.44 -17.57 4.33
C SER A 152 1.37 -18.38 5.07
N PRO A 153 1.28 -18.28 6.41
CA PRO A 153 0.18 -18.88 7.17
C PRO A 153 -1.22 -18.38 6.74
N LYS A 154 -1.29 -17.19 6.11
CA LYS A 154 -2.53 -16.60 5.59
C LYS A 154 -2.82 -17.02 4.15
N GLY A 155 -1.93 -17.80 3.51
CA GLY A 155 -2.11 -18.34 2.16
C GLY A 155 -1.54 -17.47 1.04
N ALA A 156 -0.77 -16.42 1.36
CA ALA A 156 -0.04 -15.64 0.37
C ALA A 156 1.08 -16.49 -0.26
N ARG A 157 1.34 -16.36 -1.57
CA ARG A 157 2.19 -17.31 -2.31
C ARG A 157 3.32 -16.65 -3.11
N GLY A 158 4.41 -17.39 -3.20
CA GLY A 158 5.55 -17.16 -4.08
C GLY A 158 6.38 -15.92 -3.75
N LEU A 159 7.15 -15.48 -4.74
CA LEU A 159 8.07 -14.35 -4.63
C LEU A 159 7.41 -13.05 -4.14
N PRO A 160 6.22 -12.64 -4.64
CA PRO A 160 5.59 -11.39 -4.21
C PRO A 160 4.71 -11.55 -2.97
N GLN A 161 4.56 -12.77 -2.42
CA GLN A 161 3.62 -13.09 -1.34
C GLN A 161 2.23 -12.46 -1.57
N THR A 162 1.58 -12.82 -2.69
CA THR A 162 0.27 -12.26 -3.06
C THR A 162 -0.83 -13.33 -3.10
N TYR A 163 -2.08 -12.88 -3.21
CA TYR A 163 -3.28 -13.70 -3.36
C TYR A 163 -3.75 -13.70 -4.82
N PHE A 164 -4.57 -14.69 -5.19
CA PHE A 164 -5.07 -14.81 -6.56
C PHE A 164 -5.96 -13.62 -6.96
N GLU A 165 -6.77 -13.12 -6.04
CA GLU A 165 -7.68 -12.00 -6.27
C GLU A 165 -6.90 -10.74 -6.62
N ILE A 166 -5.81 -10.47 -5.91
CA ILE A 166 -4.93 -9.33 -6.17
C ILE A 166 -4.13 -9.55 -7.45
N TRP A 167 -3.69 -10.78 -7.72
CA TRP A 167 -3.04 -11.13 -8.99
C TRP A 167 -3.94 -10.80 -10.19
N LYS A 168 -5.24 -11.14 -10.12
CA LYS A 168 -6.23 -10.84 -11.16
C LYS A 168 -6.45 -9.35 -11.39
N GLU A 169 -6.19 -8.51 -10.40
CA GLU A 169 -6.24 -7.06 -10.60
C GLU A 169 -5.15 -6.56 -11.55
N VAL A 170 -4.02 -7.28 -11.63
CA VAL A 170 -2.87 -6.94 -12.49
C VAL A 170 -2.89 -7.73 -13.79
N PHE A 171 -3.30 -9.00 -13.72
CA PHE A 171 -3.38 -9.93 -14.85
C PHE A 171 -4.81 -10.49 -14.96
N PRO A 172 -5.77 -9.71 -15.48
CA PRO A 172 -7.18 -10.09 -15.46
C PRO A 172 -7.52 -11.30 -16.31
N ASN A 173 -6.64 -11.73 -17.22
CA ASN A 173 -6.86 -12.90 -18.07
C ASN A 173 -6.18 -14.17 -17.55
N ASP A 174 -5.33 -14.07 -16.51
CA ASP A 174 -4.66 -15.24 -15.94
C ASP A 174 -5.67 -16.16 -15.24
N SER A 175 -5.51 -17.47 -15.43
CA SER A 175 -6.16 -18.51 -14.64
C SER A 175 -5.52 -18.68 -13.25
N TYR A 176 -6.10 -19.53 -12.40
CA TYR A 176 -5.49 -19.86 -11.11
C TYR A 176 -4.15 -20.58 -11.30
N GLU A 177 -4.04 -21.44 -12.32
CA GLU A 177 -2.85 -22.16 -12.71
C GLU A 177 -1.76 -21.19 -13.21
N ASP A 178 -2.14 -20.15 -13.96
CA ASP A 178 -1.23 -19.08 -14.38
C ASP A 178 -0.71 -18.28 -13.19
N PHE A 179 -1.56 -18.01 -12.20
CA PHE A 179 -1.13 -17.41 -10.94
C PHE A 179 -0.12 -18.29 -10.20
N LEU A 180 -0.40 -19.58 -10.04
CA LEU A 180 0.50 -20.51 -9.34
C LEU A 180 1.87 -20.63 -10.02
N ARG A 181 1.93 -20.51 -11.35
CA ARG A 181 3.19 -20.44 -12.10
C ARG A 181 3.84 -19.06 -11.99
N GLY A 182 3.04 -18.00 -12.14
CA GLY A 182 3.51 -16.62 -12.21
C GLY A 182 4.13 -16.11 -10.91
N VAL A 183 3.59 -16.47 -9.74
CA VAL A 183 4.18 -16.07 -8.45
C VAL A 183 5.53 -16.72 -8.17
N LYS A 184 5.90 -17.79 -8.91
CA LYS A 184 7.20 -18.45 -8.81
C LYS A 184 8.21 -17.88 -9.81
N ASP A 185 7.72 -17.35 -10.93
CA ASP A 185 8.54 -16.79 -11.98
C ASP A 185 9.08 -15.41 -11.58
N LYS A 186 10.40 -15.23 -11.63
CA LYS A 186 11.07 -14.00 -11.19
C LYS A 186 10.68 -12.80 -12.05
N LYS A 187 10.52 -12.97 -13.36
CA LYS A 187 10.20 -11.86 -14.27
C LYS A 187 8.75 -11.41 -14.07
N LYS A 188 7.80 -12.35 -14.08
CA LYS A 188 6.37 -12.09 -13.90
C LYS A 188 6.06 -11.59 -12.49
N SER A 189 6.77 -12.06 -11.47
CA SER A 189 6.64 -11.54 -10.11
C SER A 189 7.15 -10.10 -9.97
N LYS A 190 8.28 -9.75 -10.61
CA LYS A 190 8.74 -8.35 -10.67
C LYS A 190 7.74 -7.46 -11.40
N GLU A 191 7.21 -7.94 -12.53
CA GLU A 191 6.17 -7.25 -13.29
C GLU A 191 4.92 -7.02 -12.44
N PHE A 192 4.47 -8.05 -11.70
CA PHE A 192 3.37 -7.94 -10.75
C PHE A 192 3.61 -6.83 -9.74
N VAL A 193 4.76 -6.86 -9.04
CA VAL A 193 5.09 -5.88 -8.00
C VAL A 193 5.13 -4.46 -8.57
N LEU A 194 5.76 -4.26 -9.73
CA LEU A 194 5.79 -2.95 -10.39
C LEU A 194 4.38 -2.43 -10.71
N LYS A 195 3.56 -3.25 -11.38
CA LYS A 195 2.19 -2.84 -11.74
C LYS A 195 1.31 -2.59 -10.52
N TYR A 196 1.39 -3.47 -9.52
CA TYR A 196 0.58 -3.34 -8.31
C TYR A 196 1.00 -2.13 -7.47
N THR A 197 2.29 -1.88 -7.30
CA THR A 197 2.78 -0.68 -6.61
C THR A 197 2.40 0.61 -7.33
N THR A 198 2.43 0.64 -8.66
CA THR A 198 1.88 1.78 -9.44
C THR A 198 0.39 1.99 -9.19
N LYS A 199 -0.38 0.90 -9.09
CA LYS A 199 -1.81 0.97 -8.74
C LYS A 199 -2.01 1.53 -7.32
N LEU A 200 -1.19 1.11 -6.36
CA LEU A 200 -1.22 1.61 -4.99
C LEU A 200 -0.84 3.09 -4.90
N ASP A 201 0.19 3.50 -5.63
CA ASP A 201 0.63 4.90 -5.73
C ASP A 201 -0.51 5.81 -6.21
N LYS A 202 -1.17 5.41 -7.30
CA LYS A 202 -2.36 6.11 -7.78
C LYS A 202 -3.48 6.15 -6.75
N PHE A 203 -3.75 5.02 -6.09
CA PHE A 203 -4.78 4.98 -5.04
C PHE A 203 -4.46 5.96 -3.90
N LEU A 204 -3.20 6.02 -3.46
CA LEU A 204 -2.74 6.92 -2.41
C LEU A 204 -2.85 8.38 -2.84
N GLU A 205 -2.45 8.72 -4.06
CA GLU A 205 -2.61 10.06 -4.62
C GLU A 205 -4.08 10.51 -4.67
N ASP A 206 -4.97 9.61 -5.09
CA ASP A 206 -6.41 9.90 -5.22
C ASP A 206 -7.12 10.03 -3.85
N ASN A 207 -6.59 9.41 -2.78
CA ASN A 207 -7.31 9.25 -1.51
C ASN A 207 -6.66 9.92 -0.29
N MET A 208 -5.37 10.23 -0.32
CA MET A 208 -4.63 10.83 0.79
C MET A 208 -4.19 12.25 0.38
N PRO A 209 -4.89 13.31 0.84
CA PRO A 209 -4.65 14.68 0.35
C PRO A 209 -3.21 15.18 0.50
N SER A 210 -2.50 14.72 1.54
CA SER A 210 -1.10 15.08 1.78
C SER A 210 -0.10 14.30 0.92
N TYR A 211 -0.51 13.22 0.24
CA TYR A 211 0.38 12.30 -0.48
C TYR A 211 1.17 12.98 -1.59
N LYS A 212 0.52 13.86 -2.37
CA LYS A 212 1.17 14.58 -3.47
C LYS A 212 2.32 15.48 -3.04
N PHE A 213 2.35 15.89 -1.77
CA PHE A 213 3.38 16.75 -1.19
C PHE A 213 4.49 15.97 -0.48
N LEU A 214 4.41 14.65 -0.45
CA LEU A 214 5.43 13.80 0.15
C LEU A 214 6.67 13.72 -0.76
N SER A 215 7.85 13.62 -0.12
CA SER A 215 9.08 13.27 -0.82
C SER A 215 8.98 11.85 -1.42
N PRO A 216 9.77 11.52 -2.46
CA PRO A 216 9.79 10.18 -3.04
C PRO A 216 10.02 9.06 -2.01
N GLU A 217 10.89 9.27 -1.03
CA GLU A 217 11.20 8.31 0.04
C GLU A 217 9.96 8.05 0.90
N ARG A 218 9.25 9.12 1.28
CA ARG A 218 7.99 9.01 2.02
C ARG A 218 6.91 8.32 1.20
N LYS A 219 6.82 8.57 -0.11
CA LYS A 219 5.87 7.86 -0.99
C LYS A 219 6.16 6.36 -1.05
N ILE A 220 7.43 5.96 -1.15
CA ILE A 220 7.85 4.55 -1.08
C ILE A 220 7.37 3.90 0.23
N GLU A 221 7.52 4.57 1.37
CA GLU A 221 7.05 4.03 2.65
C GLU A 221 5.53 3.79 2.68
N TYR A 222 4.75 4.73 2.12
CA TYR A 222 3.31 4.60 2.05
C TYR A 222 2.86 3.50 1.07
N ILE A 223 3.55 3.35 -0.07
CA ILE A 223 3.33 2.24 -0.99
C ILE A 223 3.64 0.91 -0.31
N ALA A 224 4.78 0.81 0.38
CA ALA A 224 5.16 -0.39 1.12
C ALA A 224 4.14 -0.71 2.22
N ALA A 225 3.65 0.31 2.94
CA ALA A 225 2.61 0.13 3.94
C ALA A 225 1.29 -0.38 3.33
N ALA A 226 0.86 0.22 2.21
CA ALA A 226 -0.33 -0.20 1.49
C ALA A 226 -0.21 -1.60 0.89
N TYR A 227 0.98 -1.99 0.43
CA TYR A 227 1.29 -3.34 -0.07
C TYR A 227 1.10 -4.38 1.03
N ASN A 228 1.69 -4.14 2.22
CA ASN A 228 1.66 -5.08 3.32
C ASN A 228 0.27 -5.22 3.98
N CYS A 229 -0.40 -4.10 4.25
CA CYS A 229 -1.63 -4.12 5.05
C CYS A 229 -2.91 -3.96 4.23
N GLY A 230 -2.78 -3.63 2.94
CA GLY A 230 -3.88 -3.21 2.08
C GLY A 230 -4.19 -1.71 2.22
N PRO A 231 -4.46 -1.01 1.12
CA PRO A 231 -4.71 0.44 1.14
C PRO A 231 -5.94 0.85 1.97
N LEU A 232 -6.98 0.00 2.00
CA LEU A 232 -8.19 0.27 2.78
C LEU A 232 -7.94 0.18 4.30
N LYS A 233 -7.09 -0.75 4.73
CA LYS A 233 -6.69 -0.84 6.15
C LYS A 233 -5.85 0.38 6.54
N LEU A 234 -4.95 0.81 5.66
CA LEU A 234 -4.19 2.04 5.89
C LEU A 234 -5.11 3.26 6.05
N LYS A 235 -6.15 3.37 5.20
CA LYS A 235 -7.19 4.40 5.31
C LYS A 235 -7.97 4.33 6.63
N GLN A 236 -8.31 3.14 7.12
CA GLN A 236 -8.99 2.94 8.42
C GLN A 236 -8.15 3.47 9.60
N TYR A 237 -6.83 3.48 9.46
CA TYR A 237 -5.90 4.02 10.45
C TYR A 237 -5.53 5.50 10.16
N ASN A 238 -6.35 6.22 9.40
CA ASN A 238 -6.13 7.61 9.00
C ASN A 238 -4.77 7.82 8.31
N TRP A 239 -4.36 6.85 7.50
CA TRP A 239 -3.07 6.83 6.81
C TRP A 239 -1.86 6.71 7.73
N ASP A 240 -2.04 6.60 9.04
CA ASP A 240 -0.93 6.46 9.97
C ASP A 240 -0.54 4.97 10.14
N PHE A 241 0.36 4.52 9.25
CA PHE A 241 0.88 3.15 9.33
C PHE A 241 1.71 2.87 10.60
N GLN A 242 2.16 3.91 11.34
CA GLN A 242 2.91 3.71 12.59
C GLN A 242 2.06 3.02 13.67
N ARG A 243 0.72 3.14 13.55
CA ARG A 243 -0.26 2.49 14.43
C ARG A 243 -0.50 1.02 14.09
N ILE A 244 0.03 0.52 12.98
CA ILE A 244 -0.11 -0.88 12.55
C ILE A 244 1.25 -1.58 12.74
N LYS A 245 1.43 -2.29 13.87
CA LYS A 245 2.73 -2.86 14.29
C LYS A 245 3.43 -3.69 13.19
N GLU A 246 2.70 -4.61 12.56
CA GLU A 246 3.23 -5.47 11.47
C GLU A 246 3.74 -4.62 10.30
N THR A 247 2.96 -3.63 9.90
CA THR A 247 3.23 -2.76 8.74
C THR A 247 4.35 -1.78 8.99
N ARG A 248 4.42 -1.17 10.18
CA ARG A 248 5.57 -0.35 10.57
C ARG A 248 6.87 -1.15 10.51
N ASN A 249 6.86 -2.38 11.02
CA ASN A 249 8.03 -3.26 10.97
C ASN A 249 8.37 -3.64 9.52
N TYR A 250 7.36 -3.88 8.68
CA TYR A 250 7.55 -4.15 7.25
C TYR A 250 8.21 -2.97 6.52
N VAL A 251 7.71 -1.74 6.71
CA VAL A 251 8.29 -0.53 6.12
C VAL A 251 9.75 -0.35 6.56
N LYS A 252 10.06 -0.61 7.85
CA LYS A 252 11.44 -0.59 8.34
C LYS A 252 12.34 -1.59 7.59
N LYS A 253 11.86 -2.81 7.32
CA LYS A 253 12.62 -3.81 6.53
C LYS A 253 12.88 -3.33 5.11
N ILE A 254 11.88 -2.73 4.46
CA ILE A 254 12.04 -2.15 3.12
C ILE A 254 13.12 -1.08 3.14
N ASN A 255 13.04 -0.11 4.06
CA ASN A 255 14.03 0.95 4.18
C ASN A 255 15.45 0.41 4.47
N ASN A 256 15.58 -0.61 5.31
CA ASN A 256 16.88 -1.24 5.56
C ASN A 256 17.43 -1.92 4.29
N ALA A 257 16.60 -2.63 3.54
CA ALA A 257 16.99 -3.24 2.27
C ALA A 257 17.41 -2.19 1.20
N PHE A 258 17.05 -0.91 1.37
CA PHE A 258 17.56 0.17 0.54
C PHE A 258 18.99 0.60 0.88
N ASN A 259 19.43 0.42 2.13
CA ASN A 259 20.73 0.87 2.62
C ASN A 259 21.83 -0.20 2.54
N GLU A 260 21.46 -1.45 2.30
CA GLU A 260 22.38 -2.61 2.26
C GLU A 260 22.90 -2.95 0.84
N LEU A 261 22.60 -2.12 -0.16
CA LEU A 261 23.05 -2.25 -1.56
C LEU A 261 23.81 -1.00 -1.99
#